data_AF-A0A4Z1C6A6-F1
#
_entry.id   AF-A0A4Z1C6A6-F1
#
_cell.length_a   1.000
_cell.length_b   1.000
_cell.length_c   1.000
_cell.angle_alpha   90.00
_cell.angle_beta   90.00
_cell.angle_gamma   90.00
#
_symmetry.space_group_name_H-M   'P 1'
#
loop_
_entity.id
_entity.type
_entity.pdbx_description
1 polymer ?
#
loop_
_entity_poly.entity_id
_entity_poly.type
_entity_poly.pdbx_seq_one_letter_code
_entity_poly.pdbx_strand_id
1 'polypeptide(L)'
;MLNNESNQYLEKLMNEANLENQKKDKKKQKKVKTENNDIENLNFDNVFKNLIDSNNNVVLRGRISKTGEIISTYYKNSQKNLISILFSLPNKEVEIGEKWKLNLNLIEMDQNFVADSTSNQNTVYIEKIIHQNNDQIAVIKYDINEYVLGDFNTPMAEMFGMKNNEKIYMKTSFIATGYFSLLKGKWTNYEGEMEIDSNFSMLGGKSKTEFKLIE
;
A
#
# COMPACT_ATOMS: atom_id res chain seq x y z
N MET A 1 67.40 9.87 -30.07
CA MET A 1 66.01 9.91 -30.59
C MET A 1 65.20 8.80 -29.94
N LEU A 2 64.72 8.96 -28.69
CA LEU A 2 64.03 7.88 -27.95
C LEU A 2 62.96 8.39 -26.96
N ASN A 3 62.33 9.55 -27.19
CA ASN A 3 61.41 10.18 -26.22
C ASN A 3 59.96 10.42 -26.69
N ASN A 4 59.59 10.07 -27.93
CA ASN A 4 58.22 10.30 -28.42
C ASN A 4 57.32 9.07 -28.32
N GLU A 5 57.85 7.86 -28.52
CA GLU A 5 57.03 6.64 -28.50
C GLU A 5 56.61 6.23 -27.07
N SER A 6 57.48 6.42 -26.08
CA SER A 6 57.16 6.14 -24.67
C SER A 6 56.10 7.09 -24.10
N ASN A 7 56.09 8.35 -24.54
CA ASN A 7 55.07 9.33 -24.14
C ASN A 7 53.70 9.03 -24.76
N GLN A 8 53.67 8.61 -26.04
CA GLN A 8 52.42 8.18 -26.69
C GLN A 8 51.85 6.89 -26.07
N TYR A 9 52.71 5.98 -25.63
CA TYR A 9 52.29 4.76 -24.93
C TYR A 9 51.69 5.05 -23.54
N LEU A 10 52.28 5.99 -22.79
CA LEU A 10 51.76 6.44 -21.50
C LEU A 10 50.41 7.16 -21.64
N GLU A 11 50.25 8.04 -22.62
CA GLU A 11 48.96 8.71 -22.88
C GLU A 11 47.85 7.71 -23.27
N LYS A 12 48.20 6.68 -24.04
CA LYS A 12 47.25 5.62 -24.40
C LYS A 12 46.80 4.81 -23.18
N LEU A 13 47.73 4.45 -22.30
CA LEU A 13 47.43 3.74 -21.05
C LEU A 13 46.57 4.60 -20.10
N MET A 14 46.83 5.91 -19.99
CA MET A 14 46.01 6.81 -19.17
C MET A 14 44.59 6.98 -19.74
N ASN A 15 44.44 7.05 -21.05
CA ASN A 15 43.13 7.12 -21.70
C ASN A 15 42.32 5.82 -21.54
N GLU A 16 42.97 4.66 -21.68
CA GLU A 16 42.34 3.36 -21.44
C GLU A 16 41.92 3.18 -19.97
N ALA A 17 42.76 3.60 -19.01
CA ALA A 17 42.43 3.60 -17.59
C ALA A 17 41.25 4.54 -17.25
N ASN A 18 41.19 5.72 -17.87
CA ASN A 18 40.07 6.66 -17.71
C ASN A 18 38.77 6.12 -18.31
N LEU A 19 38.83 5.45 -19.47
CA LEU A 19 37.68 4.76 -20.07
C LEU A 19 37.20 3.58 -19.24
N GLU A 20 38.11 2.82 -18.61
CA GLU A 20 37.75 1.75 -17.67
C GLU A 20 37.14 2.27 -16.36
N ASN A 21 37.65 3.38 -15.82
CA ASN A 21 37.07 4.02 -14.64
C ASN A 21 35.68 4.59 -14.94
N GLN A 22 35.47 5.24 -16.09
CA GLN A 22 34.13 5.67 -16.52
C GLN A 22 33.17 4.49 -16.77
N LYS A 23 33.66 3.34 -17.26
CA LYS A 23 32.86 2.11 -17.39
C LYS A 23 32.55 1.47 -16.03
N LYS A 24 33.46 1.53 -15.05
CA LYS A 24 33.25 1.09 -13.66
C LYS A 24 32.29 2.00 -12.92
N ASP A 25 32.34 3.31 -13.14
CA ASP A 25 31.39 4.28 -12.59
C ASP A 25 30.01 4.16 -13.23
N LYS A 26 29.92 3.88 -14.54
CA LYS A 26 28.64 3.52 -15.19
C LYS A 26 28.10 2.17 -14.75
N LYS A 27 28.96 1.17 -14.46
CA LYS A 27 28.55 -0.11 -13.87
C LYS A 27 28.15 0.04 -12.40
N LYS A 28 28.80 0.89 -11.60
CA LYS A 28 28.36 1.26 -10.26
C LYS A 28 27.05 2.03 -10.30
N GLN A 29 26.86 2.98 -11.21
CA GLN A 29 25.57 3.68 -11.41
C GLN A 29 24.46 2.74 -11.94
N LYS A 30 24.80 1.68 -12.70
CA LYS A 30 23.85 0.62 -13.09
C LYS A 30 23.58 -0.41 -11.98
N LYS A 31 24.55 -0.72 -11.12
CA LYS A 31 24.37 -1.65 -9.97
C LYS A 31 23.76 -1.00 -8.74
N VAL A 32 23.93 0.32 -8.56
CA VAL A 32 23.33 1.09 -7.45
C VAL A 32 21.87 1.46 -7.75
N LYS A 33 21.36 1.20 -8.97
CA LYS A 33 19.94 1.34 -9.32
C LYS A 33 19.07 0.13 -8.98
N THR A 34 19.57 -0.85 -8.21
CA THR A 34 18.79 -2.06 -7.89
C THR A 34 18.97 -2.54 -6.45
N GLU A 35 19.19 -1.62 -5.52
CA GLU A 35 18.96 -1.83 -4.08
C GLU A 35 18.37 -0.54 -3.48
N ASN A 36 17.31 -0.02 -4.11
CA ASN A 36 16.40 0.86 -3.37
C ASN A 36 15.52 -0.09 -2.57
N ASN A 37 15.70 -0.09 -1.25
CA ASN A 37 14.73 -0.68 -0.34
C ASN A 37 13.34 -0.19 -0.76
N ASP A 38 12.49 -1.13 -1.14
CA ASP A 38 11.09 -0.92 -1.48
C ASP A 38 10.38 -0.31 -0.26
N ILE A 39 10.44 1.01 -0.12
CA ILE A 39 9.41 1.75 0.60
C ILE A 39 8.20 1.64 -0.31
N GLU A 40 7.39 0.60 -0.08
CA GLU A 40 6.14 0.41 -0.78
C GLU A 40 5.27 1.64 -0.55
N ASN A 41 5.21 2.50 -1.56
CA ASN A 41 4.28 3.62 -1.57
C ASN A 41 2.89 3.08 -1.25
N LEU A 42 2.32 3.51 -0.13
CA LEU A 42 0.96 3.21 0.35
C LEU A 42 -0.14 3.67 -0.61
N ASN A 43 0.23 4.18 -1.78
CA ASN A 43 -0.70 4.54 -2.83
C ASN A 43 -1.21 3.26 -3.51
N PHE A 44 -2.43 2.85 -3.16
CA PHE A 44 -3.12 1.72 -3.78
C PHE A 44 -3.10 1.81 -5.31
N ASP A 45 -3.10 3.01 -5.90
CA ASP A 45 -2.95 3.21 -7.35
C ASP A 45 -1.66 2.60 -7.92
N ASN A 46 -0.55 2.65 -7.18
CA ASN A 46 0.72 2.04 -7.58
C ASN A 46 0.71 0.52 -7.39
N VAL A 47 0.00 0.03 -6.36
CA VAL A 47 -0.21 -1.41 -6.15
C VAL A 47 -1.06 -1.98 -7.30
N PHE A 48 -2.13 -1.30 -7.71
CA PHE A 48 -3.00 -1.75 -8.80
C PHE A 48 -2.36 -1.60 -10.18
N LYS A 49 -1.70 -0.47 -10.49
CA LYS A 49 -1.04 -0.28 -11.81
C LYS A 49 0.01 -1.34 -12.09
N ASN A 50 0.85 -1.67 -11.12
CA ASN A 50 1.89 -2.69 -11.30
C ASN A 50 1.32 -4.13 -11.36
N LEU A 51 0.14 -4.38 -10.78
CA LEU A 51 -0.49 -5.71 -10.77
C LEU A 51 -1.39 -5.97 -11.98
N ILE A 52 -2.00 -4.93 -12.57
CA ILE A 52 -2.91 -5.04 -13.73
C ILE A 52 -2.11 -5.29 -15.02
N ASP A 53 -0.89 -4.77 -15.12
CA ASP A 53 -0.06 -4.87 -16.33
C ASP A 53 0.58 -6.26 -16.54
N SER A 54 0.43 -7.20 -15.61
CA SER A 54 1.02 -8.54 -15.70
C SER A 54 -0.02 -9.68 -15.57
N ASN A 55 -0.55 -10.07 -16.72
CA ASN A 55 -1.42 -11.23 -17.00
C ASN A 55 -2.92 -11.07 -16.66
N ASN A 56 -3.74 -11.07 -17.73
CA ASN A 56 -5.20 -11.08 -17.74
C ASN A 56 -5.83 -12.08 -16.74
N ASN A 57 -6.13 -11.65 -15.50
CA ASN A 57 -7.40 -11.88 -14.78
C ASN A 57 -7.29 -12.07 -13.26
N VAL A 58 -6.10 -12.09 -12.65
CA VAL A 58 -6.03 -12.26 -11.17
C VAL A 58 -4.99 -11.36 -10.53
N VAL A 59 -5.48 -10.31 -9.88
CA VAL A 59 -4.69 -9.29 -9.14
C VAL A 59 -4.23 -9.81 -7.78
N LEU A 60 -5.06 -10.62 -7.10
CA LEU A 60 -4.74 -11.17 -5.79
C LEU A 60 -5.47 -12.50 -5.59
N ARG A 61 -4.77 -13.51 -5.06
CA ARG A 61 -5.36 -14.78 -4.61
C ARG A 61 -5.25 -14.82 -3.11
N GLY A 62 -6.24 -15.34 -2.40
CA GLY A 62 -6.19 -15.43 -0.95
C GLY A 62 -6.85 -16.70 -0.45
N ARG A 63 -6.55 -17.08 0.79
CA ARG A 63 -7.29 -18.10 1.53
C ARG A 63 -7.88 -17.45 2.77
N ILE A 64 -9.14 -17.75 2.99
CA ILE A 64 -9.90 -17.36 4.17
C ILE A 64 -10.35 -18.65 4.85
N SER A 65 -10.29 -18.68 6.18
CA SER A 65 -10.79 -19.80 6.96
C SER A 65 -12.31 -19.90 6.84
N LYS A 66 -12.87 -21.03 7.27
CA LYS A 66 -14.33 -21.17 7.39
C LYS A 66 -14.94 -20.19 8.40
N THR A 67 -14.11 -19.66 9.31
CA THR A 67 -14.49 -18.67 10.30
C THR A 67 -14.28 -17.23 9.82
N GLY A 68 -13.89 -17.00 8.56
CA GLY A 68 -13.72 -15.64 8.03
C GLY A 68 -12.33 -15.01 8.27
N GLU A 69 -11.38 -15.75 8.83
CA GLU A 69 -10.02 -15.27 9.09
C GLU A 69 -9.13 -15.36 7.85
N ILE A 70 -8.31 -14.35 7.60
CA ILE A 70 -7.35 -14.37 6.48
C ILE A 70 -6.18 -15.29 6.83
N ILE A 71 -6.09 -16.42 6.13
CA ILE A 71 -5.00 -17.40 6.27
C ILE A 71 -3.78 -16.96 5.46
N SER A 72 -3.96 -16.11 4.45
CA SER A 72 -2.87 -15.63 3.60
C SER A 72 -1.97 -14.59 4.29
N THR A 73 -1.35 -14.98 5.39
CA THR A 73 -0.47 -14.16 6.24
C THR A 73 0.86 -13.80 5.58
N TYR A 74 1.19 -14.45 4.45
CA TYR A 74 2.42 -14.23 3.68
C TYR A 74 2.35 -13.00 2.76
N TYR A 75 1.21 -12.31 2.67
CA TYR A 75 1.08 -11.09 1.86
C TYR A 75 1.64 -9.85 2.56
N LYS A 76 2.01 -8.87 1.74
CA LYS A 76 2.34 -7.51 2.17
C LYS A 76 1.12 -6.85 2.79
N ASN A 77 1.31 -5.87 3.67
CA ASN A 77 0.23 -5.31 4.47
C ASN A 77 -0.86 -4.64 3.61
N SER A 78 -0.48 -3.89 2.57
CA SER A 78 -1.42 -3.33 1.58
C SER A 78 -2.35 -4.38 0.96
N GLN A 79 -1.81 -5.55 0.62
CA GLN A 79 -2.57 -6.69 0.10
C GLN A 79 -3.45 -7.34 1.17
N LYS A 80 -2.95 -7.48 2.41
CA LYS A 80 -3.75 -7.97 3.55
C LYS A 80 -4.94 -7.06 3.82
N ASN A 81 -4.72 -5.75 3.86
CA ASN A 81 -5.77 -4.75 4.04
C ASN A 81 -6.82 -4.86 2.94
N LEU A 82 -6.41 -5.04 1.69
CA LEU A 82 -7.33 -5.23 0.58
C LEU A 82 -8.20 -6.48 0.77
N ILE A 83 -7.59 -7.61 1.16
CA ILE A 83 -8.36 -8.84 1.45
C ILE A 83 -9.31 -8.61 2.64
N SER A 84 -8.86 -7.92 3.68
CA SER A 84 -9.67 -7.60 4.87
C SER A 84 -10.90 -6.78 4.52
N ILE A 85 -10.70 -5.69 3.78
CA ILE A 85 -11.77 -4.77 3.38
C ILE A 85 -12.80 -5.45 2.47
N LEU A 86 -12.35 -6.33 1.58
CA LEU A 86 -13.21 -6.95 0.57
C LEU A 86 -13.86 -8.25 1.02
N PHE A 87 -13.25 -9.02 1.93
CA PHE A 87 -13.68 -10.40 2.16
C PHE A 87 -13.73 -10.84 3.62
N SER A 88 -13.21 -10.04 4.57
CA SER A 88 -13.25 -10.43 5.97
C SER A 88 -14.66 -10.22 6.55
N LEU A 89 -15.18 -11.27 7.18
CA LEU A 89 -16.48 -11.32 7.84
C LEU A 89 -16.26 -11.72 9.31
N PRO A 90 -17.20 -11.39 10.22
CA PRO A 90 -17.06 -11.75 11.63
C PRO A 90 -16.99 -13.27 11.80
N ASN A 91 -16.09 -13.71 12.68
CA ASN A 91 -15.87 -15.13 13.00
C ASN A 91 -16.81 -15.67 14.09
N LYS A 92 -17.80 -14.87 14.45
CA LYS A 92 -18.85 -15.14 15.43
C LYS A 92 -20.17 -14.62 14.90
N GLU A 93 -21.26 -15.11 15.47
CA GLU A 93 -22.57 -14.51 15.24
C GLU A 93 -22.56 -13.05 15.70
N VAL A 94 -23.19 -12.18 14.91
CA VAL A 94 -23.33 -10.75 15.19
C VAL A 94 -24.77 -10.32 14.98
N GLU A 95 -25.26 -9.46 15.86
CA GLU A 95 -26.60 -8.88 15.74
C GLU A 95 -26.61 -7.66 14.80
N ILE A 96 -27.79 -7.26 14.35
CA ILE A 96 -27.96 -6.00 13.60
C ILE A 96 -27.55 -4.83 14.49
N GLY A 97 -26.68 -3.97 13.99
CA GLY A 97 -26.10 -2.84 14.72
C GLY A 97 -24.93 -3.22 15.63
N GLU A 98 -24.65 -4.51 15.84
CA GLU A 98 -23.44 -4.93 16.55
C GLU A 98 -22.21 -4.55 15.72
N LYS A 99 -21.24 -3.93 16.38
CA LYS A 99 -20.00 -3.47 15.77
C LYS A 99 -18.91 -4.50 15.94
N TRP A 100 -18.20 -4.81 14.87
CA TRP A 100 -16.93 -5.54 14.91
C TRP A 100 -15.83 -4.75 14.20
N LYS A 101 -14.59 -5.23 14.38
CA LYS A 101 -13.39 -4.65 13.77
C LYS A 101 -12.81 -5.61 12.74
N LEU A 102 -12.21 -5.05 11.70
CA LEU A 102 -11.37 -5.80 10.76
C LEU A 102 -9.93 -5.83 11.24
N ASN A 103 -9.16 -6.85 10.85
CA ASN A 103 -7.72 -6.87 11.04
C ASN A 103 -7.05 -6.11 9.88
N LEU A 104 -6.77 -4.82 10.08
CA LEU A 104 -6.16 -3.93 9.08
C LEU A 104 -5.33 -2.84 9.76
N ASN A 105 -4.30 -2.39 9.05
CA ASN A 105 -3.44 -1.25 9.39
C ASN A 105 -3.23 -0.44 8.11
N LEU A 106 -4.01 0.62 7.88
CA LEU A 106 -3.95 1.39 6.62
C LEU A 106 -2.72 2.28 6.52
N ILE A 107 -2.23 2.79 7.65
CA ILE A 107 -1.03 3.60 7.75
C ILE A 107 0.09 2.76 8.34
N GLU A 108 1.20 2.66 7.60
CA GLU A 108 2.44 2.06 8.07
C GLU A 108 3.56 3.09 8.02
N MET A 109 4.24 3.25 9.15
CA MET A 109 5.44 4.08 9.27
C MET A 109 6.59 3.19 9.73
N ASP A 110 7.81 3.54 9.34
CA ASP A 110 9.01 2.82 9.79
C ASP A 110 9.47 3.29 11.18
N GLN A 111 10.57 2.70 11.65
CA GLN A 111 11.18 3.02 12.96
C GLN A 111 11.69 4.47 13.10
N ASN A 112 11.81 5.22 12.00
CA ASN A 112 12.27 6.61 12.01
C ASN A 112 11.12 7.58 12.34
N PHE A 113 9.87 7.10 12.37
CA PHE A 113 8.71 7.89 12.75
C PHE A 113 8.44 7.83 14.25
N VAL A 114 8.25 9.00 14.86
CA VAL A 114 7.83 9.14 16.26
C VAL A 114 6.49 9.87 16.29
N ALA A 115 5.44 9.17 16.70
CA ALA A 115 4.10 9.71 16.72
C ALA A 115 3.87 10.67 17.89
N ASP A 116 3.32 11.85 17.62
CA ASP A 116 2.76 12.75 18.64
C ASP A 116 1.28 12.49 18.88
N SER A 117 0.54 12.23 17.80
CA SER A 117 -0.91 12.04 17.83
C SER A 117 -1.31 10.96 16.85
N THR A 118 -2.21 10.09 17.29
CA THR A 118 -2.77 9.01 16.48
C THR A 118 -4.26 8.89 16.72
N SER A 119 -5.04 8.59 15.70
CA SER A 119 -6.40 8.10 15.87
C SER A 119 -6.67 6.90 14.98
N ASN A 120 -7.47 5.97 15.48
CA ASN A 120 -7.88 4.77 14.76
C ASN A 120 -9.36 4.52 15.04
N GLN A 121 -10.15 4.55 13.98
CA GLN A 121 -11.53 4.10 13.95
C GLN A 121 -11.59 2.91 13.00
N ASN A 122 -12.21 1.83 13.47
CA ASN A 122 -12.39 0.61 12.69
C ASN A 122 -13.73 0.03 13.10
N THR A 123 -14.77 0.42 12.37
CA THR A 123 -16.14 0.03 12.67
C THR A 123 -16.78 -0.60 11.45
N VAL A 124 -17.25 -1.83 11.62
CA VAL A 124 -18.09 -2.52 10.66
C VAL A 124 -19.31 -3.06 11.38
N TYR A 125 -20.48 -2.96 10.75
CA TYR A 125 -21.74 -3.45 11.34
C TYR A 125 -22.75 -3.85 10.25
N ILE A 126 -23.68 -4.73 10.61
CA ILE A 126 -24.87 -4.99 9.79
C ILE A 126 -25.86 -3.87 10.07
N GLU A 127 -26.19 -3.07 9.07
CA GLU A 127 -27.20 -1.99 9.17
C GLU A 127 -28.62 -2.58 9.18
N LYS A 128 -28.89 -3.53 8.28
CA LYS A 128 -30.20 -4.18 8.12
C LYS A 128 -30.10 -5.47 7.31
N ILE A 129 -31.16 -6.27 7.36
CA ILE A 129 -31.36 -7.44 6.49
C ILE A 129 -32.54 -7.20 5.57
N ILE A 130 -32.32 -7.31 4.26
CA ILE A 130 -33.34 -7.20 3.22
C ILE A 130 -33.80 -8.59 2.81
N HIS A 131 -35.10 -8.85 2.77
CA HIS A 131 -35.67 -10.12 2.31
C HIS A 131 -36.10 -9.97 0.85
N GLN A 132 -35.53 -10.76 -0.05
CA GLN A 132 -35.85 -10.70 -1.49
C GLN A 132 -35.64 -12.07 -2.14
N ASN A 133 -36.60 -12.51 -2.97
CA ASN A 133 -36.46 -13.71 -3.82
C ASN A 133 -35.96 -14.96 -3.08
N ASN A 134 -36.51 -15.24 -1.90
CA ASN A 134 -36.14 -16.38 -1.05
C ASN A 134 -34.69 -16.33 -0.51
N ASP A 135 -34.08 -15.15 -0.52
CA ASP A 135 -32.76 -14.85 0.03
C ASP A 135 -32.86 -13.73 1.06
N GLN A 136 -31.85 -13.66 1.93
CA GLN A 136 -31.62 -12.60 2.89
C GLN A 136 -30.32 -11.90 2.54
N ILE A 137 -30.39 -10.59 2.27
CA ILE A 137 -29.24 -9.77 1.95
C ILE A 137 -28.89 -8.92 3.18
N ALA A 138 -27.72 -9.18 3.75
CA ALA A 138 -27.16 -8.34 4.80
C ALA A 138 -26.54 -7.08 4.19
N VAL A 139 -26.99 -5.90 4.64
CA VAL A 139 -26.38 -4.62 4.29
C VAL A 139 -25.33 -4.30 5.34
N ILE A 140 -24.07 -4.30 4.94
CA ILE A 140 -22.92 -4.13 5.82
C ILE A 140 -22.27 -2.77 5.56
N LYS A 141 -22.07 -1.99 6.62
CA LYS A 141 -21.49 -0.65 6.57
C LYS A 141 -20.09 -0.65 7.15
N TYR A 142 -19.18 0.07 6.51
CA TYR A 142 -17.79 0.24 6.91
C TYR A 142 -17.51 1.70 7.16
N ASP A 143 -16.92 2.01 8.31
CA ASP A 143 -16.40 3.32 8.68
C ASP A 143 -15.04 3.12 9.37
N ILE A 144 -13.98 3.24 8.57
CA ILE A 144 -12.60 3.01 8.97
C ILE A 144 -11.82 4.30 8.72
N ASN A 145 -11.11 4.78 9.74
CA ASN A 145 -10.26 5.96 9.66
C ASN A 145 -8.97 5.72 10.43
N GLU A 146 -7.84 6.11 9.85
CA GLU A 146 -6.57 6.14 10.53
C GLU A 146 -5.94 7.52 10.35
N TYR A 147 -5.26 7.98 11.39
CA TYR A 147 -4.55 9.23 11.40
C TYR A 147 -3.28 9.09 12.22
N VAL A 148 -2.19 9.62 11.71
CA VAL A 148 -0.95 9.82 12.45
C VAL A 148 -0.42 11.22 12.19
N LEU A 149 0.20 11.80 13.22
CA LEU A 149 0.99 13.01 13.18
C LEU A 149 2.25 12.76 14.00
N GLY A 150 3.41 13.12 13.46
CA GLY A 150 4.67 12.81 14.11
C GLY A 150 5.89 13.43 13.46
N ASP A 151 7.01 13.24 14.12
CA ASP A 151 8.34 13.57 13.61
C ASP A 151 8.90 12.39 12.81
N PHE A 152 9.62 12.67 11.72
CA PHE A 152 10.27 11.64 10.92
C PHE A 152 11.76 11.93 10.80
N ASN A 153 12.54 11.12 11.52
CA ASN A 153 13.95 11.34 11.74
C ASN A 153 14.78 10.46 10.80
N THR A 154 14.97 10.90 9.56
CA THR A 154 15.90 10.25 8.64
C THR A 154 16.96 11.24 8.15
N PRO A 155 18.25 10.84 8.07
CA PRO A 155 19.32 11.67 7.49
C PRO A 155 19.04 12.15 6.05
N MET A 156 18.05 11.54 5.40
CA MET A 156 17.67 11.80 4.01
C MET A 156 16.35 12.60 3.89
N ALA A 157 15.80 13.11 5.00
CA ALA A 157 14.49 13.77 5.04
C ALA A 157 14.43 14.99 4.10
N GLU A 158 15.52 15.78 4.07
CA GLU A 158 15.66 16.91 3.14
C GLU A 158 15.65 16.47 1.67
N MET A 159 16.22 15.31 1.34
CA MET A 159 16.16 14.75 -0.02
C MET A 159 14.75 14.29 -0.40
N PHE A 160 13.91 13.98 0.58
CA PHE A 160 12.48 13.70 0.41
C PHE A 160 11.61 14.96 0.49
N GLY A 161 12.21 16.15 0.34
CA GLY A 161 11.48 17.42 0.30
C GLY A 161 10.86 17.82 1.63
N MET A 162 11.24 17.17 2.74
CA MET A 162 10.83 17.61 4.07
C MET A 162 11.67 18.80 4.50
N LYS A 163 11.01 19.82 5.03
CA LYS A 163 11.69 20.92 5.72
C LYS A 163 12.07 20.46 7.12
N ASN A 164 13.24 20.85 7.61
CA ASN A 164 13.62 20.63 9.00
C ASN A 164 12.52 21.15 9.94
N ASN A 165 12.09 20.30 10.86
CA ASN A 165 11.05 20.53 11.88
C ASN A 165 9.58 20.55 11.39
N GLU A 166 9.29 20.14 10.16
CA GLU A 166 7.89 19.95 9.72
C GLU A 166 7.40 18.55 10.10
N LYS A 167 6.33 18.49 10.91
CA LYS A 167 5.70 17.22 11.29
C LYS A 167 5.00 16.59 10.09
N ILE A 168 5.15 15.28 9.93
CA ILE A 168 4.39 14.51 8.96
C ILE A 168 3.03 14.20 9.55
N TYR A 169 1.98 14.40 8.75
CA TYR A 169 0.70 13.76 8.98
C TYR A 169 0.31 12.86 7.82
N MET A 170 -0.44 11.81 8.15
CA MET A 170 -1.16 11.01 7.18
C MET A 170 -2.53 10.70 7.75
N LYS A 171 -3.55 10.84 6.91
CA LYS A 171 -4.92 10.45 7.18
C LYS A 171 -5.37 9.50 6.10
N THR A 172 -6.00 8.40 6.49
CA THR A 172 -6.67 7.49 5.57
C THR A 172 -8.09 7.27 6.06
N SER A 173 -9.07 7.37 5.17
CA SER A 173 -10.46 7.03 5.45
C SER A 173 -10.97 6.03 4.44
N PHE A 174 -11.75 5.08 4.89
CA PHE A 174 -12.44 4.11 4.06
C PHE A 174 -13.89 3.97 4.50
N ILE A 175 -14.79 4.33 3.59
CA ILE A 175 -16.24 4.21 3.77
C ILE A 175 -16.79 3.26 2.71
N ALA A 176 -17.60 2.28 3.12
CA ALA A 176 -18.20 1.36 2.17
C ALA A 176 -19.57 0.84 2.60
N THR A 177 -20.32 0.35 1.60
CA THR A 177 -21.55 -0.42 1.76
C THR A 177 -21.45 -1.70 0.94
N GLY A 178 -21.49 -2.84 1.62
CA GLY A 178 -21.55 -4.16 1.01
C GLY A 178 -22.94 -4.78 1.13
N TYR A 179 -23.38 -5.48 0.10
CA TYR A 179 -24.61 -6.27 0.08
C TYR A 179 -24.22 -7.74 -0.02
N PHE A 180 -24.42 -8.50 1.05
CA PHE A 180 -23.99 -9.90 1.13
C PHE A 180 -25.20 -10.83 1.13
N SER A 181 -25.25 -11.75 0.16
CA SER A 181 -26.26 -12.80 0.11
C SER A 181 -25.93 -13.89 1.12
N LEU A 182 -26.81 -14.08 2.11
CA LEU A 182 -26.66 -15.14 3.11
C LEU A 182 -26.88 -16.52 2.49
N LEU A 183 -27.76 -16.65 1.49
CA LEU A 183 -27.99 -17.92 0.80
C LEU A 183 -26.83 -18.32 -0.10
N LYS A 184 -26.28 -17.36 -0.87
CA LYS A 184 -25.21 -17.63 -1.85
C LYS A 184 -23.81 -17.56 -1.26
N GLY A 185 -23.66 -16.99 -0.05
CA GLY A 185 -22.37 -16.83 0.62
C GLY A 185 -21.40 -15.91 -0.15
N LYS A 186 -21.91 -14.87 -0.81
CA LYS A 186 -21.10 -13.91 -1.58
C LYS A 186 -21.71 -12.52 -1.65
N TRP A 187 -20.88 -11.53 -1.94
CA TRP A 187 -21.34 -10.18 -2.29
C TRP A 187 -22.22 -10.20 -3.54
N THR A 188 -23.33 -9.48 -3.49
CA THR A 188 -24.19 -9.16 -4.64
C THR A 188 -23.95 -7.73 -5.13
N ASN A 189 -23.48 -6.84 -4.26
CA ASN A 189 -22.95 -5.54 -4.61
C ASN A 189 -21.93 -5.11 -3.55
N TYR A 190 -20.99 -4.25 -3.94
CA TYR A 190 -20.04 -3.63 -3.04
C TYR A 190 -19.64 -2.28 -3.61
N GLU A 191 -19.79 -1.23 -2.81
CA GLU A 191 -19.38 0.12 -3.15
C GLU A 191 -18.57 0.69 -2.00
N GLY A 192 -17.32 1.03 -2.25
CA GLY A 192 -16.41 1.57 -1.27
C GLY A 192 -15.57 2.70 -1.83
N GLU A 193 -15.10 3.56 -0.95
CA GLU A 193 -14.28 4.70 -1.27
C GLU A 193 -13.19 4.83 -0.21
N MET A 194 -11.94 4.90 -0.68
CA MET A 194 -10.79 5.22 0.15
C MET A 194 -10.27 6.60 -0.21
N GLU A 195 -9.98 7.42 0.79
CA GLU A 195 -9.28 8.68 0.63
C GLU A 195 -8.01 8.68 1.47
N ILE A 196 -6.94 9.20 0.90
CA ILE A 196 -5.66 9.41 1.58
C ILE A 196 -5.33 10.90 1.50
N ASP A 197 -4.94 11.50 2.62
CA ASP A 197 -4.46 12.87 2.71
C ASP A 197 -3.16 12.90 3.53
N SER A 198 -2.10 13.40 2.92
CA SER A 198 -0.76 13.42 3.52
C SER A 198 0.01 14.65 3.08
N ASN A 199 0.83 15.21 3.98
CA ASN A 199 1.86 16.19 3.62
C ASN A 199 3.22 15.55 3.34
N PHE A 200 3.32 14.22 3.44
CA PHE A 200 4.56 13.52 3.14
C PHE A 200 4.70 13.37 1.63
N SER A 201 5.54 14.23 1.03
CA SER A 201 5.71 14.38 -0.42
C SER A 201 5.94 13.06 -1.17
N MET A 202 6.54 12.07 -0.50
CA MET A 202 6.87 10.75 -1.04
C MET A 202 5.66 9.80 -1.12
N LEU A 203 4.68 9.93 -0.22
CA LEU A 203 3.45 9.13 -0.21
C LEU A 203 2.33 9.69 -1.10
N GLY A 204 2.58 10.85 -1.72
CA GLY A 204 1.57 11.59 -2.47
C GLY A 204 0.69 12.41 -1.55
N GLY A 205 0.14 13.51 -2.09
CA GLY A 205 -0.76 14.39 -1.37
C GLY A 205 -2.13 13.76 -1.16
N LYS A 206 -3.16 14.35 -1.76
CA LYS A 206 -4.52 13.80 -1.72
C LYS A 206 -4.73 12.77 -2.82
N SER A 207 -5.21 11.59 -2.47
CA SER A 207 -5.68 10.58 -3.43
C SER A 207 -7.01 9.98 -3.01
N LYS A 208 -7.71 9.42 -3.99
CA LYS A 208 -9.03 8.80 -3.82
C LYS A 208 -9.13 7.57 -4.71
N THR A 209 -9.57 6.46 -4.15
CA THR A 209 -9.71 5.17 -4.83
C THR A 209 -11.11 4.62 -4.60
N GLU A 210 -11.79 4.24 -5.68
CA GLU A 210 -13.10 3.61 -5.63
C GLU A 210 -13.00 2.08 -5.74
N PHE A 211 -13.83 1.39 -4.96
CA PHE A 211 -13.95 -0.07 -4.96
C PHE A 211 -15.37 -0.44 -5.36
N LYS A 212 -15.50 -1.20 -6.45
CA LYS A 212 -16.80 -1.66 -6.96
C LYS A 212 -16.74 -3.14 -7.29
N LEU A 213 -17.78 -3.88 -6.94
CA LEU A 213 -18.00 -5.23 -7.46
C LEU A 213 -18.45 -5.12 -8.92
N ILE A 214 -17.73 -5.76 -9.84
CA ILE A 214 -18.09 -5.85 -11.26
C ILE A 214 -18.59 -7.27 -11.53
N GLU A 215 -19.76 -7.39 -12.16
CA GLU A 215 -20.34 -8.67 -12.60
C GLU A 215 -19.81 -9.15 -13.94
#